data_AF-A0A2M7KBK4-F1
#
_entry.id   AF-A0A2M7KBK4-F1
#
_cell.length_a   1.000
_cell.length_b   1.000
_cell.length_c   1.000
_cell.angle_alpha   90.00
_cell.angle_beta   90.00
_cell.angle_gamma   90.00
#
_symmetry.space_group_name_H-M   'P 1'
#
loop_
_entity.id
_entity.type
_entity.pdbx_description
1 polymer ?
#
loop_
_entity_poly.entity_id
_entity_poly.type
_entity_poly.pdbx_seq_one_letter_code
_entity_poly.pdbx_strand_id
1 'polypeptide(L)'
;MKRLLTLISLILISSLSYSQIDKKVLKSNSKTLSIKENGILKKDEWTIVPEKRPDIYLTNYKNQNITFYSDVDSIIFLVEQNNKIQFNVILNSKDTALTEIIYQRPFLEILKTASIYDTCRINKKIKFKYQSKNNSHLKSLRKYFKLDSIAGDGDEVSQLINLMNWLHNKVEHNGTNGNPKIKNAQSMLTVCSKEKRGLNCRGLAIAYNECCLSMGFKSRIIVCLPKDSLKMDNDCHVINSVFVNKLNKWIWIDPTFNSFVMDENNNLLGIQEVRDRLINNKYLKISSNANWNNKNKAQINEYLYNYMAKNLYYLQCPTKSKYNMETRKIWKVLANSLNYVTLIPKECNKYFTNFIFKETTNPEV
;
A
#
# COMPACT_ATOMS: atom_id res chain seq x y z
N MET A 1 -74.43 -39.56 -44.31
CA MET A 1 -73.15 -40.14 -43.86
C MET A 1 -72.06 -39.11 -44.14
N LYS A 2 -71.73 -38.24 -43.17
CA LYS A 2 -70.54 -38.30 -42.28
C LYS A 2 -69.19 -38.37 -43.02
N ARG A 3 -68.28 -37.47 -42.59
CA ARG A 3 -66.79 -37.45 -42.69
C ARG A 3 -66.25 -36.46 -43.74
N LEU A 4 -65.25 -35.62 -43.46
CA LEU A 4 -64.49 -35.32 -42.24
C LEU A 4 -63.71 -34.02 -42.54
N LEU A 5 -63.65 -33.07 -41.60
CA LEU A 5 -62.69 -31.98 -41.64
C LEU A 5 -61.26 -32.54 -41.53
N THR A 6 -60.33 -32.00 -42.30
CA THR A 6 -58.91 -31.97 -41.92
C THR A 6 -58.27 -30.66 -42.37
N LEU A 7 -58.23 -29.72 -41.43
CA LEU A 7 -57.42 -28.50 -41.48
C LEU A 7 -55.96 -28.92 -41.22
N ILE A 8 -55.08 -28.84 -42.22
CA ILE A 8 -53.65 -29.06 -42.03
C ILE A 8 -53.04 -27.73 -41.59
N SER A 9 -52.89 -27.57 -40.27
CA SER A 9 -52.09 -26.50 -39.68
C SER A 9 -50.61 -26.91 -39.80
N LEU A 10 -49.86 -26.25 -40.69
CA LEU A 10 -48.40 -26.34 -40.71
C LEU A 10 -47.86 -25.58 -39.49
N ILE A 11 -47.59 -26.28 -38.41
CA ILE A 11 -46.83 -25.76 -37.27
C ILE A 11 -45.37 -25.71 -37.71
N LEU A 12 -44.91 -24.52 -38.10
CA LEU A 12 -43.48 -24.21 -38.16
C LEU A 12 -42.92 -24.32 -36.74
N ILE A 13 -42.30 -25.45 -36.44
CA ILE A 13 -41.43 -25.59 -35.28
C ILE A 13 -40.17 -24.80 -35.61
N SER A 14 -40.19 -23.50 -35.29
CA SER A 14 -38.96 -22.72 -35.19
C SER A 14 -38.16 -23.30 -34.04
N SER A 15 -37.18 -24.15 -34.35
CA SER A 15 -36.12 -24.49 -33.41
C SER A 15 -35.40 -23.19 -33.06
N LEU A 16 -35.79 -22.58 -31.94
CA LEU A 16 -34.98 -21.59 -31.25
C LEU A 16 -33.71 -22.31 -30.82
N SER A 17 -32.72 -22.32 -31.71
CA SER A 17 -31.33 -22.57 -31.33
C SER A 17 -30.96 -21.46 -30.35
N TYR A 18 -31.18 -21.71 -29.06
CA TYR A 18 -30.42 -21.02 -28.04
C TYR A 18 -28.97 -21.29 -28.38
N SER A 19 -28.30 -20.29 -28.96
CA SER A 19 -26.85 -20.24 -28.98
C SER A 19 -26.43 -20.37 -27.52
N GLN A 20 -25.99 -21.57 -27.15
CA GLN A 20 -25.18 -21.72 -25.97
C GLN A 20 -23.97 -20.83 -26.26
N ILE A 21 -23.85 -19.72 -25.54
CA ILE A 21 -22.58 -19.02 -25.43
C ILE A 21 -21.58 -20.12 -25.13
N ASP A 22 -20.69 -20.44 -26.07
CA ASP A 22 -19.66 -21.46 -25.88
C ASP A 22 -18.99 -21.15 -24.55
N LYS A 23 -19.32 -21.94 -23.53
CA LYS A 23 -18.74 -21.75 -22.21
C LYS A 23 -17.28 -22.10 -22.40
N LYS A 24 -16.45 -21.08 -22.49
CA LYS A 24 -15.00 -21.20 -22.56
C LYS A 24 -14.56 -22.07 -21.38
N VAL A 25 -14.04 -23.26 -21.68
CA VAL A 25 -13.68 -24.27 -20.69
C VAL A 25 -12.22 -24.63 -20.91
N LEU A 26 -11.45 -24.63 -19.82
CA LEU A 26 -10.10 -25.19 -19.77
C LEU A 26 -10.16 -26.47 -18.92
N LYS A 27 -9.61 -27.57 -19.43
CA LYS A 27 -9.48 -28.83 -18.67
C LYS A 27 -8.09 -28.89 -18.04
N SER A 28 -7.97 -29.48 -16.85
CA SER A 28 -6.70 -29.66 -16.15
C SER A 28 -6.76 -30.91 -15.27
N ASN A 29 -5.69 -31.70 -15.19
CA ASN A 29 -5.50 -32.67 -14.11
C ASN A 29 -4.55 -32.12 -13.03
N SER A 30 -3.78 -31.08 -13.35
CA SER A 30 -3.00 -30.32 -12.37
C SER A 30 -3.87 -29.32 -11.61
N LYS A 31 -3.55 -29.10 -10.32
CA LYS A 31 -4.12 -28.00 -9.51
C LYS A 31 -3.53 -26.63 -9.87
N THR A 32 -2.46 -26.59 -10.66
CA THR A 32 -1.79 -25.35 -11.08
C THR A 32 -1.93 -25.12 -12.57
N LEU A 33 -1.95 -23.84 -12.96
CA LEU A 33 -1.89 -23.39 -14.35
C LEU A 33 -0.64 -22.53 -14.55
N SER A 34 -0.04 -22.64 -15.74
CA SER A 34 0.95 -21.70 -16.22
C SER A 34 0.26 -20.56 -16.98
N ILE A 35 0.72 -19.32 -16.81
CA ILE A 35 0.08 -18.15 -17.43
C ILE A 35 1.12 -17.38 -18.24
N LYS A 36 0.79 -17.11 -19.51
CA LYS A 36 1.58 -16.21 -20.35
C LYS A 36 0.84 -14.89 -20.52
N GLU A 37 1.48 -13.83 -20.06
CA GLU A 37 1.04 -12.44 -20.22
C GLU A 37 2.26 -11.56 -20.54
N ASN A 38 2.08 -10.56 -21.40
CA ASN A 38 3.15 -9.65 -21.83
C ASN A 38 4.42 -10.35 -22.33
N GLY A 39 4.25 -11.48 -23.04
CA GLY A 39 5.35 -12.28 -23.58
C GLY A 39 6.09 -13.15 -22.56
N ILE A 40 5.82 -13.03 -21.27
CA ILE A 40 6.47 -13.77 -20.19
C ILE A 40 5.59 -14.95 -19.78
N LEU A 41 6.14 -16.16 -19.81
CA LEU A 41 5.48 -17.36 -19.28
C LEU A 41 5.84 -17.53 -17.81
N LYS A 42 4.82 -17.50 -16.95
CA LYS A 42 4.92 -17.78 -15.53
C LYS A 42 4.45 -19.22 -15.29
N LYS A 43 5.40 -20.11 -15.06
CA LYS A 43 5.14 -21.55 -14.98
C LYS A 43 4.52 -21.92 -13.63
N ASP A 44 3.42 -22.66 -13.66
CA ASP A 44 2.70 -23.22 -12.50
C ASP A 44 2.38 -22.22 -11.37
N GLU A 45 2.20 -20.94 -11.72
CA GLU A 45 2.05 -19.85 -10.76
C GLU A 45 0.63 -19.77 -10.17
N TRP A 46 -0.39 -20.14 -10.96
CA TRP A 46 -1.78 -19.99 -10.56
C TRP A 46 -2.36 -21.27 -10.00
N THR A 47 -2.76 -21.28 -8.72
CA THR A 47 -3.48 -22.40 -8.13
C THR A 47 -4.98 -22.26 -8.35
N ILE A 48 -5.60 -23.28 -8.93
CA ILE A 48 -7.04 -23.35 -9.17
C ILE A 48 -7.77 -23.54 -7.84
N VAL A 49 -8.77 -22.71 -7.53
CA VAL A 49 -9.57 -22.80 -6.30
C VAL A 49 -11.07 -22.95 -6.61
N PRO A 50 -11.60 -24.16 -6.80
CA PRO A 50 -13.01 -24.39 -7.14
C PRO A 50 -14.03 -23.83 -6.14
N GLU A 51 -13.63 -23.69 -4.88
CA GLU A 51 -14.44 -23.14 -3.79
C GLU A 51 -14.61 -21.62 -3.89
N LYS A 52 -13.70 -20.91 -4.57
CA LYS A 52 -13.84 -19.47 -4.84
C LYS A 52 -14.71 -19.26 -6.07
N ARG A 53 -15.79 -18.48 -5.92
CA ARG A 53 -16.77 -18.23 -6.97
C ARG A 53 -17.09 -16.74 -7.07
N PRO A 54 -16.41 -15.97 -7.94
CA PRO A 54 -15.35 -16.41 -8.86
C PRO A 54 -13.97 -16.56 -8.19
N ASP A 55 -13.13 -17.41 -8.77
CA ASP A 55 -11.67 -17.44 -8.58
C ASP A 55 -11.05 -16.34 -9.46
N ILE A 56 -10.59 -15.25 -8.85
CA ILE A 56 -10.29 -14.00 -9.57
C ILE A 56 -8.82 -13.94 -9.97
N TYR A 57 -8.54 -13.91 -11.27
CA TYR A 57 -7.23 -13.60 -11.81
C TYR A 57 -7.12 -12.10 -12.15
N LEU A 58 -6.19 -11.40 -11.50
CA LEU A 58 -5.93 -9.96 -11.73
C LEU A 58 -4.76 -9.79 -12.69
N THR A 59 -4.93 -8.92 -13.68
CA THR A 59 -3.87 -8.56 -14.63
C THR A 59 -3.84 -7.06 -14.86
N ASN A 60 -2.67 -6.50 -15.11
CA ASN A 60 -2.48 -5.08 -15.42
C ASN A 60 -2.19 -4.83 -16.91
N TYR A 61 -2.26 -5.86 -17.76
CA TYR A 61 -2.02 -5.76 -19.20
C TYR A 61 -3.32 -5.52 -19.96
N LYS A 62 -3.53 -4.26 -20.35
CA LYS A 62 -4.67 -3.84 -21.15
C LYS A 62 -4.45 -4.16 -22.63
N ASN A 63 -5.49 -4.62 -23.31
CA ASN A 63 -5.51 -4.90 -24.75
C ASN A 63 -4.43 -5.92 -25.17
N GLN A 64 -4.13 -6.87 -24.29
CA GLN A 64 -3.19 -7.94 -24.56
C GLN A 64 -3.85 -9.30 -24.39
N ASN A 65 -3.30 -10.28 -25.10
CA ASN A 65 -3.69 -11.67 -24.95
C ASN A 65 -3.05 -12.27 -23.70
N ILE A 66 -3.87 -12.88 -22.86
CA ILE A 66 -3.44 -13.73 -21.74
C ILE A 66 -3.78 -15.16 -22.10
N THR A 67 -2.78 -16.04 -21.99
CA THR A 67 -2.94 -17.46 -22.24
C THR A 67 -2.79 -18.24 -20.95
N PHE A 68 -3.78 -19.06 -20.63
CA PHE A 68 -3.72 -20.04 -19.55
C PHE A 68 -3.35 -21.39 -20.15
N TYR A 69 -2.36 -22.05 -19.58
CA TYR A 69 -1.92 -23.38 -19.96
C TYR A 69 -2.14 -24.33 -18.78
N SER A 70 -2.78 -25.47 -19.05
CA SER A 70 -2.81 -26.62 -18.15
C SER A 70 -1.90 -27.73 -18.68
N ASP A 71 -1.92 -28.88 -18.00
CA ASP A 71 -1.31 -30.12 -18.49
C ASP A 71 -2.09 -30.76 -19.67
N VAL A 72 -3.28 -30.25 -20.00
CA VAL A 72 -4.18 -30.85 -21.00
C VAL A 72 -4.41 -29.94 -22.20
N ASP A 73 -4.60 -28.64 -21.98
CA ASP A 73 -5.05 -27.70 -23.01
C ASP A 73 -4.58 -26.28 -22.68
N SER A 74 -4.89 -25.32 -23.56
CA SER A 74 -4.67 -23.91 -23.32
C SER A 74 -5.85 -23.07 -23.82
N ILE A 75 -6.05 -21.92 -23.18
CA ILE A 75 -7.10 -20.98 -23.58
C ILE A 75 -6.58 -19.55 -23.56
N ILE A 76 -6.99 -18.75 -24.54
CA ILE A 76 -6.51 -17.40 -24.77
C ILE A 76 -7.66 -16.40 -24.65
N PHE A 77 -7.39 -15.29 -23.98
CA PHE A 77 -8.32 -14.18 -23.82
C PHE A 77 -7.67 -12.84 -24.12
N LEU A 78 -8.34 -12.00 -24.91
CA LEU A 78 -8.00 -10.59 -25.05
C LEU A 78 -8.59 -9.83 -23.87
N VAL A 79 -7.75 -9.19 -23.06
CA VAL A 79 -8.19 -8.46 -21.87
C VAL A 79 -8.49 -7.00 -22.19
N GLU A 80 -9.71 -6.57 -21.90
CA GLU A 80 -10.16 -5.19 -22.08
C GLU A 80 -10.51 -4.53 -20.74
N GLN A 81 -10.38 -3.21 -20.65
CA GLN A 81 -10.44 -2.48 -19.37
C GLN A 81 -11.77 -2.60 -18.62
N ASN A 82 -12.89 -2.76 -19.33
CA ASN A 82 -14.23 -2.77 -18.73
C ASN A 82 -14.93 -4.14 -18.86
N ASN A 83 -14.24 -5.14 -19.42
CA ASN A 83 -14.84 -6.45 -19.65
C ASN A 83 -14.37 -7.43 -18.58
N LYS A 84 -15.33 -8.02 -17.88
CA LYS A 84 -15.09 -9.20 -17.07
C LYS A 84 -15.14 -10.41 -17.98
N ILE A 85 -14.10 -11.22 -17.96
CA ILE A 85 -14.01 -12.43 -18.77
C ILE A 85 -14.13 -13.61 -17.84
N GLN A 86 -15.20 -14.39 -18.00
CA GLN A 86 -15.43 -15.59 -17.20
C GLN A 86 -15.22 -16.84 -18.03
N PHE A 87 -14.61 -17.85 -17.41
CA PHE A 87 -14.43 -19.17 -17.99
C PHE A 87 -14.38 -20.23 -16.90
N ASN A 88 -14.63 -21.48 -17.27
CA ASN A 88 -14.59 -22.59 -16.32
C ASN A 88 -13.28 -23.34 -16.43
N VAL A 89 -12.64 -23.63 -15.30
CA VAL A 89 -11.55 -24.61 -15.23
C VAL A 89 -12.12 -25.89 -14.64
N ILE A 90 -12.13 -26.97 -15.43
CA ILE A 90 -12.54 -28.31 -14.98
C ILE A 90 -11.29 -29.06 -14.52
N LEU A 91 -11.20 -29.27 -13.21
CA LEU A 91 -10.14 -29.99 -12.54
C LEU A 91 -10.52 -31.46 -12.36
N ASN A 92 -9.65 -32.38 -12.78
CA ASN A 92 -9.82 -33.83 -12.66
C ASN A 92 -11.18 -34.34 -13.20
N SER A 93 -11.67 -33.71 -14.27
CA SER A 93 -12.97 -34.02 -14.88
C SER A 93 -14.19 -33.94 -13.94
N LYS A 94 -14.05 -33.28 -12.78
CA LYS A 94 -15.08 -33.27 -11.73
C LYS A 94 -15.30 -31.88 -11.15
N ASP A 95 -14.27 -31.28 -10.57
CA ASP A 95 -14.40 -30.02 -9.86
C ASP A 95 -14.35 -28.87 -10.86
N THR A 96 -15.23 -27.88 -10.72
CA THR A 96 -15.29 -26.72 -11.62
C THR A 96 -15.00 -25.45 -10.85
N ALA A 97 -13.94 -24.73 -11.25
CA ALA A 97 -13.64 -23.39 -10.79
C ALA A 97 -14.17 -22.35 -11.80
N LEU A 98 -15.11 -21.51 -11.37
CA LEU A 98 -15.52 -20.34 -12.14
C LEU A 98 -14.43 -19.30 -12.01
N THR A 99 -13.64 -19.10 -13.06
CA THR A 99 -12.52 -18.15 -13.06
C THR A 99 -12.97 -16.84 -13.69
N GLU A 100 -12.64 -15.70 -13.08
CA GLU A 100 -12.90 -14.36 -13.62
C GLU A 100 -11.59 -13.61 -13.82
N ILE A 101 -11.29 -13.22 -15.05
CA ILE A 101 -10.17 -12.34 -15.37
C ILE A 101 -10.66 -10.89 -15.22
N ILE A 102 -9.96 -10.12 -14.40
CA ILE A 102 -10.23 -8.70 -14.17
C ILE A 102 -8.99 -7.89 -14.52
N TYR A 103 -9.16 -6.93 -15.44
CA TYR A 103 -8.16 -5.89 -15.64
C TYR A 103 -8.12 -4.97 -14.43
N GLN A 104 -6.95 -4.87 -13.81
CA GLN A 104 -6.64 -3.92 -12.76
C GLN A 104 -5.68 -2.87 -13.33
N ARG A 105 -6.14 -1.61 -13.39
CA ARG A 105 -5.28 -0.50 -13.78
C ARG A 105 -4.05 -0.45 -12.85
N PRO A 106 -2.81 -0.34 -13.39
CA PRO A 106 -1.61 -0.19 -12.57
C PRO A 106 -1.75 0.95 -11.56
N PHE A 107 -1.25 0.76 -10.35
CA PHE A 107 -1.38 1.77 -9.29
C PHE A 107 -0.74 3.10 -9.65
N LEU A 108 0.39 3.10 -10.35
CA LEU A 108 1.02 4.31 -10.85
C LEU A 108 0.12 5.10 -11.81
N GLU A 109 -0.58 4.41 -12.70
CA GLU A 109 -1.53 5.05 -13.62
C GLU A 109 -2.76 5.59 -12.89
N ILE A 110 -3.19 4.95 -11.79
CA ILE A 110 -4.21 5.49 -10.89
C ILE A 110 -3.69 6.74 -10.18
N LEU A 111 -2.45 6.72 -9.66
CA LEU A 111 -1.85 7.85 -8.96
C LEU A 111 -1.69 9.07 -9.87
N LYS A 112 -1.36 8.85 -11.15
CA LYS A 112 -1.25 9.90 -12.17
C LYS A 112 -2.55 10.67 -12.40
N THR A 113 -3.73 10.03 -12.25
CA THR A 113 -5.01 10.75 -12.37
C THR A 113 -5.21 11.73 -11.22
N ALA A 114 -4.71 11.39 -10.04
CA ALA A 114 -4.82 12.17 -8.82
C ALA A 114 -3.71 13.22 -8.66
N SER A 115 -3.13 13.75 -9.74
CA SER A 115 -1.92 14.59 -9.70
C SER A 115 -1.97 15.76 -8.72
N ILE A 116 -3.13 16.36 -8.51
CA ILE A 116 -3.32 17.55 -7.68
C ILE A 116 -4.18 17.24 -6.45
N TYR A 117 -3.70 17.65 -5.27
CA TYR A 117 -4.51 17.68 -4.05
C TYR A 117 -5.48 18.88 -4.03
N ASP A 118 -6.65 18.71 -3.43
CA ASP A 118 -7.58 19.82 -3.25
C ASP A 118 -6.96 20.88 -2.32
N THR A 119 -6.87 22.12 -2.80
CA THR A 119 -6.33 23.24 -2.03
C THR A 119 -7.42 24.18 -1.52
N CYS A 120 -8.67 24.01 -1.94
CA CYS A 120 -9.78 24.89 -1.58
C CYS A 120 -10.21 24.76 -0.11
N ARG A 121 -9.85 23.64 0.55
CA ARG A 121 -10.21 23.33 1.95
C ARG A 121 -9.02 23.42 2.93
N ILE A 122 -7.95 24.13 2.56
CA ILE A 122 -6.79 24.32 3.44
C ILE A 122 -7.20 25.15 4.65
N ASN A 123 -7.07 24.59 5.84
CA ASN A 123 -7.29 25.30 7.08
C ASN A 123 -5.98 25.92 7.58
N LYS A 124 -5.78 27.21 7.27
CA LYS A 124 -4.59 27.99 7.66
C LYS A 124 -4.39 28.11 9.18
N LYS A 125 -5.38 27.74 10.00
CA LYS A 125 -5.29 27.77 11.48
C LYS A 125 -4.63 26.51 12.06
N ILE A 126 -4.44 25.47 11.27
CA ILE A 126 -3.79 24.24 11.75
C ILE A 126 -2.30 24.53 11.95
N LYS A 127 -1.79 24.14 13.12
CA LYS A 127 -0.38 24.22 13.47
C LYS A 127 0.12 22.85 13.89
N PHE A 128 1.24 22.44 13.32
CA PHE A 128 1.92 21.21 13.72
C PHE A 128 2.74 21.48 14.98
N LYS A 129 2.69 20.54 15.93
CA LYS A 129 3.46 20.63 17.18
C LYS A 129 4.30 19.39 17.37
N TYR A 130 5.55 19.60 17.77
CA TYR A 130 6.53 18.54 18.04
C TYR A 130 6.91 18.63 19.50
N GLN A 131 6.83 17.51 20.22
CA GLN A 131 7.17 17.48 21.63
C GLN A 131 8.68 17.74 21.80
N SER A 132 9.02 18.65 22.71
CA SER A 132 10.42 19.00 23.01
C SER A 132 11.20 17.78 23.52
N LYS A 133 12.46 17.63 23.06
CA LYS A 133 13.44 16.66 23.59
C LYS A 133 13.62 16.74 25.10
N ASN A 134 13.27 17.87 25.71
CA ASN A 134 13.36 18.07 27.16
C ASN A 134 12.23 17.39 27.96
N ASN A 135 11.22 16.80 27.30
CA ASN A 135 10.19 16.03 27.97
C ASN A 135 10.79 14.82 28.71
N SER A 136 10.31 14.55 29.92
CA SER A 136 10.84 13.48 30.78
C SER A 136 10.78 12.09 30.15
N HIS A 137 9.70 11.75 29.44
CA HIS A 137 9.58 10.45 28.77
C HIS A 137 10.55 10.33 27.58
N LEU A 138 10.71 11.39 26.80
CA LEU A 138 11.67 11.40 25.69
C LEU A 138 13.13 11.35 26.19
N LYS A 139 13.47 12.07 27.26
CA LYS A 139 14.79 11.93 27.93
C LYS A 139 15.03 10.50 28.41
N SER A 140 14.00 9.89 29.01
CA SER A 140 14.08 8.50 29.49
C SER A 140 14.28 7.52 28.33
N LEU A 141 13.53 7.67 27.24
CA LEU A 141 13.68 6.87 26.02
C LEU A 141 15.10 6.96 25.44
N ARG A 142 15.60 8.19 25.27
CA ARG A 142 16.95 8.48 24.77
C ARG A 142 18.03 7.84 25.63
N LYS A 143 17.92 7.98 26.96
CA LYS A 143 18.85 7.36 27.91
C LYS A 143 18.77 5.82 27.88
N TYR A 144 17.56 5.27 27.86
CA TYR A 144 17.32 3.82 27.94
C TYR A 144 17.95 3.08 26.75
N PHE A 145 17.75 3.58 25.53
CA PHE A 145 18.33 2.96 24.32
C PHE A 145 19.73 3.49 23.97
N LYS A 146 20.27 4.47 24.71
CA LYS A 146 21.53 5.14 24.37
C LYS A 146 21.51 5.75 22.96
N LEU A 147 20.41 6.45 22.63
CA LEU A 147 20.18 6.96 21.27
C LEU A 147 21.25 7.93 20.78
N ASP A 148 21.94 8.64 21.68
CA ASP A 148 23.11 9.46 21.33
C ASP A 148 24.22 8.62 20.69
N SER A 149 24.56 7.49 21.29
CA SER A 149 25.60 6.60 20.77
C SER A 149 25.17 5.91 19.47
N ILE A 150 23.88 5.64 19.32
CA ILE A 150 23.33 5.04 18.09
C ILE A 150 23.37 6.06 16.95
N ALA A 151 22.91 7.29 17.20
CA ALA A 151 22.92 8.36 16.22
C ALA A 151 24.34 8.76 15.82
N GLY A 152 25.26 8.78 16.79
CA GLY A 152 26.63 9.25 16.62
C GLY A 152 26.72 10.77 16.52
N ASP A 153 27.93 11.26 16.30
CA ASP A 153 28.26 12.70 16.31
C ASP A 153 28.31 13.33 14.89
N GLY A 154 27.80 12.61 13.89
CA GLY A 154 27.72 13.09 12.51
C GLY A 154 26.68 14.19 12.28
N ASP A 155 26.46 14.56 11.02
CA ASP A 155 25.42 15.55 10.68
C ASP A 155 23.99 15.04 10.91
N GLU A 156 23.00 15.95 10.86
CA GLU A 156 21.59 15.61 11.12
C GLU A 156 21.11 14.43 10.26
N VAL A 157 21.52 14.37 9.00
CA VAL A 157 21.14 13.31 8.06
C VAL A 157 21.73 11.97 8.49
N SER A 158 23.02 11.95 8.81
CA SER A 158 23.73 10.75 9.29
C SER A 158 23.10 10.22 10.57
N GLN A 159 22.79 11.10 11.53
CA GLN A 159 22.12 10.73 12.78
C GLN A 159 20.74 10.10 12.51
N LEU A 160 19.93 10.69 11.64
CA LEU A 160 18.60 10.17 11.29
C LEU A 160 18.66 8.81 10.60
N ILE A 161 19.63 8.61 9.70
CA ILE A 161 19.87 7.34 9.00
C ILE A 161 20.36 6.27 9.99
N ASN A 162 21.26 6.61 10.91
CA ASN A 162 21.75 5.68 11.93
C ASN A 162 20.63 5.21 12.86
N LEU A 163 19.75 6.11 13.29
CA LEU A 163 18.55 5.75 14.06
C LEU A 163 17.61 4.81 13.27
N MET A 164 17.44 5.05 11.96
CA MET A 164 16.59 4.22 11.10
C MET A 164 17.19 2.82 10.96
N ASN A 165 18.47 2.74 10.59
CA ASN A 165 19.22 1.49 10.46
C ASN A 165 19.16 0.68 11.76
N TRP A 166 19.37 1.33 12.91
CA TRP A 166 19.31 0.67 14.22
C TRP A 166 17.92 0.11 14.49
N LEU A 167 16.86 0.89 14.31
CA LEU A 167 15.50 0.43 14.59
C LEU A 167 15.11 -0.73 13.68
N HIS A 168 15.41 -0.61 12.39
CA HIS A 168 15.14 -1.65 11.39
C HIS A 168 15.81 -2.97 11.75
N ASN A 169 17.06 -2.92 12.23
CA ASN A 169 17.80 -4.11 12.67
C ASN A 169 17.39 -4.61 14.06
N LYS A 170 16.78 -3.74 14.88
CA LYS A 170 16.38 -4.08 16.25
C LYS A 170 15.07 -4.87 16.29
N VAL A 171 14.12 -4.55 15.41
CA VAL A 171 12.79 -5.18 15.39
C VAL A 171 12.32 -5.40 13.95
N GLU A 172 12.01 -6.65 13.63
CA GLU A 172 11.46 -7.02 12.32
C GLU A 172 10.09 -6.36 12.07
N HIS A 173 9.85 -6.00 10.81
CA HIS A 173 8.52 -5.74 10.30
C HIS A 173 7.68 -7.02 10.28
N ASN A 174 6.50 -6.97 10.88
CA ASN A 174 5.49 -8.02 10.82
C ASN A 174 4.11 -7.39 10.58
N GLY A 175 3.63 -7.48 9.34
CA GLY A 175 2.33 -6.94 8.93
C GLY A 175 1.13 -7.83 9.31
N THR A 176 1.34 -9.10 9.67
CA THR A 176 0.25 -10.03 10.00
C THR A 176 -0.20 -9.91 11.46
N ASN A 177 0.67 -9.38 12.33
CA ASN A 177 0.37 -9.19 13.75
C ASN A 177 0.17 -7.71 14.11
N GLY A 178 -0.90 -7.41 14.87
CA GLY A 178 -1.14 -6.06 15.36
C GLY A 178 -0.12 -5.61 16.42
N ASN A 179 0.16 -4.31 16.52
CA ASN A 179 1.11 -3.77 17.50
C ASN A 179 0.69 -3.99 18.97
N PRO A 180 1.64 -3.97 19.92
CA PRO A 180 1.34 -4.00 21.35
C PRO A 180 0.32 -2.93 21.78
N LYS A 181 -0.40 -3.22 22.87
CA LYS A 181 -1.47 -2.33 23.41
C LYS A 181 -0.96 -0.92 23.72
N ILE A 182 0.25 -0.82 24.27
CA ILE A 182 0.93 0.44 24.55
C ILE A 182 1.85 0.76 23.37
N LYS A 183 1.56 1.87 22.69
CA LYS A 183 2.17 2.30 21.43
C LYS A 183 3.11 3.49 21.64
N ASN A 184 4.08 3.32 22.53
CA ASN A 184 5.28 4.15 22.59
C ASN A 184 6.51 3.28 22.30
N ALA A 185 7.60 3.90 21.86
CA ALA A 185 8.81 3.21 21.42
C ALA A 185 9.33 2.27 22.51
N GLN A 186 9.51 2.77 23.74
CA GLN A 186 10.10 1.97 24.81
C GLN A 186 9.28 0.71 25.11
N SER A 187 7.97 0.86 25.34
CA SER A 187 7.09 -0.28 25.64
C SER A 187 7.01 -1.27 24.48
N MET A 188 6.86 -0.79 23.24
CA MET A 188 6.77 -1.67 22.07
C MET A 188 8.06 -2.46 21.87
N LEU A 189 9.21 -1.80 21.91
CA LEU A 189 10.51 -2.46 21.70
C LEU A 189 10.85 -3.44 22.83
N THR A 190 10.47 -3.15 24.08
CA THR A 190 10.59 -4.10 25.20
C THR A 190 9.74 -5.35 24.96
N VAL A 191 8.48 -5.19 24.52
CA VAL A 191 7.59 -6.33 24.20
C VAL A 191 8.17 -7.15 23.04
N CYS A 192 8.61 -6.51 21.97
CA CYS A 192 9.26 -7.18 20.83
C CYS A 192 10.46 -8.02 21.26
N SER A 193 11.32 -7.48 22.13
CA SER A 193 12.47 -8.20 22.66
C SER A 193 12.07 -9.39 23.56
N LYS A 194 11.05 -9.23 24.41
CA LYS A 194 10.60 -10.27 25.35
C LYS A 194 9.88 -11.42 24.65
N GLU A 195 8.99 -11.09 23.72
CA GLU A 195 8.10 -12.03 23.05
C GLU A 195 8.64 -12.51 21.69
N LYS A 196 9.83 -12.05 21.28
CA LYS A 196 10.45 -12.36 19.98
C LYS A 196 9.50 -12.11 18.81
N ARG A 197 8.87 -10.93 18.79
CA ARG A 197 7.87 -10.55 17.80
C ARG A 197 8.20 -9.23 17.10
N GLY A 198 7.65 -9.06 15.89
CA GLY A 198 7.77 -7.84 15.10
C GLY A 198 6.67 -6.79 15.38
N LEU A 199 6.82 -5.65 14.69
CA LEU A 199 5.84 -4.55 14.61
C LEU A 199 5.38 -4.37 13.16
N ASN A 200 4.16 -3.91 12.94
CA ASN A 200 3.75 -3.50 11.60
C ASN A 200 4.35 -2.13 11.23
N CYS A 201 4.17 -1.69 9.97
CA CYS A 201 4.69 -0.41 9.46
C CYS A 201 4.38 0.78 10.38
N ARG A 202 3.15 0.87 10.91
CA ARG A 202 2.72 1.91 11.84
C ARG A 202 3.47 1.86 13.17
N GLY A 203 3.74 0.67 13.70
CA GLY A 203 4.50 0.50 14.94
C GLY A 203 5.94 0.95 14.81
N LEU A 204 6.59 0.57 13.70
CA LEU A 204 7.95 1.01 13.37
C LEU A 204 8.01 2.53 13.19
N ALA A 205 7.07 3.12 12.44
CA ALA A 205 7.02 4.56 12.22
C ALA A 205 6.82 5.36 13.52
N ILE A 206 5.98 4.86 14.44
CA ILE A 206 5.81 5.46 15.77
C ILE A 206 7.09 5.37 16.59
N ALA A 207 7.73 4.19 16.63
CA ALA A 207 8.96 4.00 17.39
C ALA A 207 10.08 4.91 16.87
N TYR A 208 10.26 4.98 15.55
CA TYR A 208 11.21 5.88 14.91
C TYR A 208 10.90 7.36 15.20
N ASN A 209 9.62 7.75 15.12
CA ASN A 209 9.18 9.11 15.39
C ASN A 209 9.55 9.57 16.81
N GLU A 210 9.32 8.73 17.81
CA GLU A 210 9.67 9.06 19.19
C GLU A 210 11.18 9.11 19.43
N CYS A 211 11.95 8.23 18.76
CA CYS A 211 13.42 8.31 18.77
C CYS A 211 13.88 9.66 18.20
N CYS A 212 13.34 10.09 17.05
CA CYS A 212 13.64 11.39 16.45
C CYS A 212 13.32 12.56 17.40
N LEU A 213 12.12 12.58 17.98
CA LEU A 213 11.70 13.63 18.92
C LEU A 213 12.62 13.68 20.16
N SER A 214 13.08 12.52 20.64
CA SER A 214 13.99 12.44 21.79
C SER A 214 15.39 13.00 21.51
N MET A 215 15.81 12.97 20.25
CA MET A 215 17.05 13.59 19.78
C MET A 215 16.85 15.09 19.47
N GLY A 216 15.62 15.55 19.31
CA GLY A 216 15.27 16.93 19.02
C GLY A 216 14.91 17.20 17.55
N PHE A 217 14.82 16.16 16.74
CA PHE A 217 14.40 16.27 15.34
C PHE A 217 12.88 16.43 15.24
N LYS A 218 12.44 17.35 14.39
CA LYS A 218 11.02 17.49 14.06
C LYS A 218 10.64 16.37 13.09
N SER A 219 9.98 15.34 13.61
CA SER A 219 9.48 14.19 12.84
C SER A 219 7.96 14.04 12.99
N ARG A 220 7.31 13.55 11.95
CA ARG A 220 5.90 13.13 11.97
C ARG A 220 5.70 11.84 11.19
N ILE A 221 4.75 11.03 11.63
CA ILE A 221 4.30 9.88 10.85
C ILE A 221 3.38 10.35 9.72
N ILE A 222 3.47 9.70 8.56
CA ILE A 222 2.56 9.89 7.43
C ILE A 222 1.91 8.55 7.12
N VAL A 223 0.59 8.48 7.25
CA VAL A 223 -0.21 7.35 6.77
C VAL A 223 -0.44 7.56 5.28
N CYS A 224 0.10 6.66 4.49
CA CYS A 224 -0.03 6.59 3.04
C CYS A 224 -1.17 5.61 2.73
N LEU A 225 -2.26 6.09 2.15
CA LEU A 225 -3.46 5.31 1.90
C LEU A 225 -3.75 5.16 0.39
N PRO A 226 -4.28 4.00 -0.02
CA PRO A 226 -4.64 3.74 -1.40
C PRO A 226 -5.92 4.45 -1.84
N LYS A 227 -6.11 4.52 -3.17
CA LYS A 227 -7.44 4.70 -3.75
C LYS A 227 -8.17 3.37 -3.63
N ASP A 228 -8.77 3.10 -2.47
CA ASP A 228 -9.54 1.88 -2.23
C ASP A 228 -10.81 1.83 -3.10
N SER A 229 -10.60 1.58 -4.39
CA SER A 229 -11.63 1.68 -5.44
C SER A 229 -12.56 0.46 -5.43
N LEU A 230 -12.12 -0.62 -4.78
CA LEU A 230 -12.84 -1.88 -4.70
C LEU A 230 -13.38 -2.19 -3.29
N LYS A 231 -13.08 -1.35 -2.28
CA LYS A 231 -13.39 -1.61 -0.86
C LYS A 231 -12.81 -2.92 -0.33
N MET A 232 -11.68 -3.32 -0.89
CA MET A 232 -11.02 -4.59 -0.61
C MET A 232 -9.55 -4.37 -0.22
N ASP A 233 -9.01 -3.18 -0.45
CA ASP A 233 -7.63 -2.86 -0.06
C ASP A 233 -7.62 -2.29 1.36
N ASN A 234 -7.47 -3.19 2.33
CA ASN A 234 -7.30 -2.83 3.74
C ASN A 234 -5.84 -2.51 4.09
N ASP A 235 -4.94 -2.58 3.11
CA ASP A 235 -3.51 -2.35 3.32
C ASP A 235 -3.17 -0.86 3.14
N CYS A 236 -2.27 -0.38 4.00
CA CYS A 236 -1.75 0.98 3.97
C CYS A 236 -0.30 0.95 4.44
N HIS A 237 0.45 2.00 4.10
CA HIS A 237 1.82 2.11 4.57
C HIS A 237 1.99 3.32 5.49
N VAL A 238 2.87 3.22 6.49
CA VAL A 238 3.17 4.34 7.37
C VAL A 238 4.66 4.57 7.38
N ILE A 239 5.05 5.79 7.02
CA ILE A 239 6.45 6.25 6.98
C ILE A 239 6.63 7.48 7.86
N ASN A 240 7.83 8.03 7.87
CA ASN A 240 8.17 9.26 8.55
C ASN A 240 8.56 10.36 7.55
N SER A 241 8.07 11.57 7.81
CA SER A 241 8.57 12.81 7.21
C SER A 241 9.35 13.54 8.30
N VAL A 242 10.64 13.78 8.07
CA VAL A 242 11.55 14.39 9.06
C VAL A 242 12.15 15.67 8.50
N PHE A 243 12.10 16.76 9.27
CA PHE A 243 12.66 18.03 8.86
C PHE A 243 14.16 18.10 9.19
N VAL A 244 14.97 18.37 8.18
CA VAL A 244 16.41 18.59 8.29
C VAL A 244 16.67 20.08 8.17
N ASN A 245 17.20 20.70 9.23
CA ASN A 245 17.35 22.15 9.32
C ASN A 245 18.36 22.67 8.30
N LYS A 246 19.51 21.98 8.15
CA LYS A 246 20.56 22.38 7.20
C LYS A 246 20.07 22.37 5.75
N LEU A 247 19.15 21.46 5.42
CA LEU A 247 18.55 21.37 4.09
C LEU A 247 17.30 22.24 3.92
N ASN A 248 16.78 22.80 5.03
CA ASN A 248 15.48 23.48 5.09
C ASN A 248 14.37 22.65 4.41
N LYS A 249 14.38 21.34 4.64
CA LYS A 249 13.61 20.37 3.84
C LYS A 249 13.09 19.21 4.70
N TRP A 250 11.89 18.73 4.37
CA TRP A 250 11.34 17.46 4.83
C TRP A 250 11.87 16.31 3.97
N ILE A 251 12.36 15.25 4.61
CA ILE A 251 12.88 14.05 3.92
C ILE A 251 12.03 12.82 4.21
N TRP A 252 11.93 11.92 3.22
CA TRP A 252 11.33 10.60 3.32
C TRP A 252 12.22 9.67 4.14
N ILE A 253 11.68 9.11 5.23
CA ILE A 253 12.32 8.04 5.99
C ILE A 253 11.34 6.89 6.20
N ASP A 254 11.74 5.69 5.82
CA ASP A 254 10.94 4.48 5.98
C ASP A 254 11.70 3.41 6.78
N PRO A 255 11.41 3.26 8.09
CA PRO A 255 12.05 2.25 8.92
C PRO A 255 11.63 0.82 8.56
N THR A 256 10.53 0.62 7.81
CA THR A 256 10.08 -0.71 7.38
C THR A 256 11.03 -1.29 6.33
N PHE A 257 11.44 -0.45 5.37
CA PHE A 257 12.30 -0.86 4.26
C PHE A 257 13.76 -0.40 4.41
N ASN A 258 14.12 0.16 5.58
CA ASN A 258 15.40 0.81 5.81
C ASN A 258 15.77 1.81 4.71
N SER A 259 14.80 2.63 4.29
CA SER A 259 14.87 3.36 3.04
C SER A 259 14.65 4.86 3.18
N PHE A 260 15.41 5.60 2.38
CA PHE A 260 15.16 6.99 2.03
C PHE A 260 15.27 7.14 0.51
N VAL A 261 14.63 8.18 -0.03
CA VAL A 261 14.51 8.37 -1.49
C VAL A 261 15.33 9.58 -1.92
N MET A 262 15.99 9.45 -3.07
CA MET A 262 16.83 10.48 -3.66
C MET A 262 16.52 10.69 -5.14
N ASP A 263 16.97 11.83 -5.65
CA ASP A 263 17.02 12.11 -7.09
C ASP A 263 18.35 11.66 -7.73
N GLU A 264 18.50 11.95 -9.03
CA GLU A 264 19.68 11.65 -9.83
C GLU A 264 20.96 12.22 -9.21
N ASN A 265 20.88 13.40 -8.58
CA ASN A 265 21.99 14.13 -7.99
C ASN A 265 22.29 13.74 -6.54
N ASN A 266 21.62 12.70 -6.00
CA ASN A 266 21.70 12.27 -4.59
C ASN A 266 21.05 13.26 -3.60
N ASN A 267 20.21 14.19 -4.04
CA ASN A 267 19.47 15.02 -3.10
C ASN A 267 18.38 14.18 -2.44
N LEU A 268 18.28 14.27 -1.11
CA LEU A 268 17.19 13.67 -0.35
C LEU A 268 15.85 14.33 -0.73
N LEU A 269 14.82 13.49 -0.85
CA LEU A 269 13.49 13.91 -1.29
C LEU A 269 12.46 13.78 -0.16
N GLY A 270 11.57 14.75 -0.08
CA GLY A 270 10.34 14.67 0.72
C GLY A 270 9.25 13.87 0.02
N ILE A 271 8.19 13.52 0.75
CA ILE A 271 7.08 12.71 0.23
C ILE A 271 6.37 13.36 -0.96
N GLN A 272 6.20 14.69 -0.93
CA GLN A 272 5.62 15.42 -2.05
C GLN A 272 6.51 15.32 -3.29
N GLU A 273 7.82 15.49 -3.14
CA GLU A 273 8.77 15.41 -4.27
C GLU A 273 8.83 14.01 -4.87
N VAL A 274 8.81 12.96 -4.04
CA VAL A 274 8.75 11.57 -4.52
C VAL A 274 7.48 11.32 -5.30
N ARG A 275 6.33 11.73 -4.76
CA ARG A 275 5.03 11.58 -5.42
C ARG A 275 4.98 12.33 -6.75
N ASP A 276 5.44 13.59 -6.78
CA ASP A 276 5.47 14.40 -8.00
C ASP A 276 6.40 13.77 -9.06
N ARG A 277 7.53 13.20 -8.64
CA ARG A 277 8.44 12.49 -9.55
C ARG A 277 7.83 11.20 -10.12
N LEU A 278 7.14 10.40 -9.29
CA LEU A 278 6.41 9.21 -9.78
C LEU A 278 5.38 9.58 -10.85
N ILE A 279 4.57 10.61 -10.59
CA ILE A 279 3.51 11.06 -11.50
C ILE A 279 4.08 11.56 -12.83
N ASN A 280 5.21 12.26 -12.78
CA ASN A 280 5.85 12.85 -13.95
C ASN A 280 6.94 11.95 -14.58
N ASN A 281 7.02 10.67 -14.19
CA ASN A 281 8.05 9.72 -14.64
C ASN A 281 9.49 10.25 -14.54
N LYS A 282 9.80 10.99 -13.47
CA LYS A 282 11.15 11.50 -13.20
C LYS A 282 11.96 10.46 -12.44
N TYR A 283 13.28 10.53 -12.59
CA TYR A 283 14.21 9.61 -11.95
C TYR A 283 14.06 9.63 -10.43
N LEU A 284 14.12 8.43 -9.85
CA LEU A 284 14.11 8.17 -8.41
C LEU A 284 15.13 7.07 -8.13
N LYS A 285 15.79 7.15 -6.98
CA LYS A 285 16.57 6.05 -6.42
C LYS A 285 16.31 5.92 -4.93
N ILE A 286 16.52 4.73 -4.40
CA ILE A 286 16.40 4.41 -2.98
C ILE A 286 17.77 4.14 -2.38
N SER A 287 17.90 4.23 -1.06
CA SER A 287 19.14 3.87 -0.35
C SER A 287 19.65 2.49 -0.76
N SER A 288 20.97 2.35 -0.90
CA SER A 288 21.60 1.13 -1.43
C SER A 288 21.39 -0.10 -0.54
N ASN A 289 21.19 0.13 0.76
CA ASN A 289 20.91 -0.87 1.80
C ASN A 289 19.40 -1.07 2.06
N ALA A 290 18.52 -0.46 1.27
CA ALA A 290 17.08 -0.65 1.41
C ALA A 290 16.71 -2.12 1.26
N ASN A 291 15.97 -2.64 2.22
CA ASN A 291 15.63 -4.06 2.30
C ASN A 291 14.43 -4.28 3.23
N TRP A 292 13.82 -5.45 3.13
CA TRP A 292 12.79 -5.90 4.06
C TRP A 292 13.36 -6.98 4.99
N ASN A 293 13.41 -6.68 6.30
CA ASN A 293 13.83 -7.58 7.38
C ASN A 293 15.22 -8.23 7.21
N ASN A 294 16.14 -7.59 6.51
CA ASN A 294 17.42 -8.14 6.04
C ASN A 294 17.30 -9.45 5.25
N LYS A 295 16.11 -9.75 4.72
CA LYS A 295 15.79 -10.98 3.97
C LYS A 295 15.77 -10.72 2.48
N ASN A 296 15.14 -9.62 2.07
CA ASN A 296 14.97 -9.29 0.65
C ASN A 296 15.43 -7.86 0.40
N LYS A 297 16.33 -7.67 -0.58
CA LYS A 297 16.69 -6.32 -1.04
C LYS A 297 15.46 -5.64 -1.64
N ALA A 298 15.20 -4.39 -1.24
CA ALA A 298 14.09 -3.63 -1.79
C ALA A 298 14.38 -3.29 -3.26
N GLN A 299 13.49 -3.69 -4.15
CA GLN A 299 13.56 -3.32 -5.56
C GLN A 299 12.74 -2.05 -5.77
N ILE A 300 13.32 -1.05 -6.43
CA ILE A 300 12.65 0.25 -6.59
C ILE A 300 11.30 0.13 -7.31
N ASN A 301 11.20 -0.75 -8.32
CA ASN A 301 9.96 -0.96 -9.06
C ASN A 301 8.85 -1.50 -8.15
N GLU A 302 9.17 -2.49 -7.31
CA GLU A 302 8.19 -3.07 -6.39
C GLU A 302 7.86 -2.12 -5.25
N TYR A 303 8.88 -1.50 -4.65
CA TYR A 303 8.69 -0.60 -3.52
C TYR A 303 8.03 0.72 -3.93
N LEU A 304 8.61 1.49 -4.86
CA LEU A 304 8.10 2.82 -5.21
C LEU A 304 7.02 2.80 -6.30
N TYR A 305 7.28 2.12 -7.42
CA TYR A 305 6.42 2.20 -8.61
C TYR A 305 5.16 1.32 -8.52
N ASN A 306 5.16 0.32 -7.62
CA ASN A 306 4.01 -0.53 -7.35
C ASN A 306 3.41 -0.21 -5.96
N TYR A 307 4.13 -0.57 -4.89
CA TYR A 307 3.60 -0.50 -3.52
C TYR A 307 3.36 0.93 -3.01
N MET A 308 4.32 1.85 -3.14
CA MET A 308 4.11 3.23 -2.73
C MET A 308 3.25 4.00 -3.72
N ALA A 309 3.31 3.70 -5.02
CA ALA A 309 2.38 4.27 -6.00
C ALA A 309 0.91 3.99 -5.62
N LYS A 310 0.64 2.77 -5.11
CA LYS A 310 -0.65 2.42 -4.50
C LYS A 310 -0.98 3.35 -3.33
N ASN A 311 -0.06 3.47 -2.37
CA ASN A 311 -0.29 4.10 -1.08
C ASN A 311 -0.13 5.64 -1.06
N LEU A 312 0.37 6.28 -2.11
CA LEU A 312 0.56 7.75 -2.16
C LEU A 312 -0.68 8.52 -2.66
N TYR A 313 -1.85 7.89 -2.61
CA TYR A 313 -3.07 8.49 -3.10
C TYR A 313 -3.67 9.49 -2.10
N TYR A 314 -3.93 9.07 -0.86
CA TYR A 314 -4.21 9.98 0.26
C TYR A 314 -3.07 9.95 1.27
N LEU A 315 -2.77 11.10 1.88
CA LEU A 315 -1.77 11.18 2.95
C LEU A 315 -2.42 11.74 4.20
N GLN A 316 -2.27 11.05 5.34
CA GLN A 316 -2.76 11.53 6.63
C GLN A 316 -1.62 11.74 7.62
N CYS A 317 -1.69 12.82 8.39
CA CYS A 317 -0.68 13.17 9.38
C CYS A 317 -1.34 13.66 10.68
N PRO A 318 -0.85 13.27 11.86
CA PRO A 318 -1.28 13.89 13.10
C PRO A 318 -0.77 15.33 13.19
N THR A 319 -1.55 16.24 13.75
CA THR A 319 -1.11 17.63 14.00
C THR A 319 -0.18 17.75 15.22
N LYS A 320 0.00 16.68 15.99
CA LYS A 320 0.85 16.65 17.19
C LYS A 320 1.69 15.38 17.22
N SER A 321 3.00 15.53 17.02
CA SER A 321 3.99 14.48 17.21
C SER A 321 4.46 14.48 18.67
N LYS A 322 4.12 13.43 19.42
CA LYS A 322 4.48 13.29 20.84
C LYS A 322 4.66 11.83 21.24
N TYR A 323 5.37 11.61 22.33
CA TYR A 323 5.49 10.34 23.02
C TYR A 323 4.11 9.76 23.35
N ASN A 324 3.96 8.46 23.10
CA ASN A 324 2.78 7.65 23.41
C ASN A 324 1.49 8.17 22.75
N MET A 325 1.59 8.80 21.57
CA MET A 325 0.47 9.50 20.95
C MET A 325 -0.69 8.58 20.55
N GLU A 326 -0.43 7.32 20.24
CA GLU A 326 -1.44 6.39 19.72
C GLU A 326 -1.98 5.38 20.73
N THR A 327 -1.49 5.43 21.96
CA THR A 327 -1.99 4.56 23.03
C THR A 327 -3.41 4.97 23.40
N ARG A 328 -4.37 4.08 23.15
CA ARG A 328 -5.77 4.28 23.55
C ARG A 328 -5.85 4.27 25.07
N LYS A 329 -6.38 5.34 25.68
CA LYS A 329 -6.70 5.39 27.10
C LYS A 329 -8.18 5.05 27.29
N ILE A 330 -8.48 4.02 28.09
CA ILE A 330 -9.83 3.50 28.35
C ILE A 330 -10.81 4.58 28.83
N TRP A 331 -10.34 5.57 29.59
CA TRP A 331 -11.18 6.64 30.16
C TRP A 331 -11.19 7.96 29.36
N LYS A 332 -10.55 8.01 28.19
CA LYS A 332 -10.33 9.27 27.45
C LYS A 332 -10.83 9.21 26.01
N VAL A 333 -11.97 8.56 25.81
CA VAL A 333 -12.66 8.50 24.50
C VAL A 333 -13.14 9.89 24.04
N LEU A 334 -13.22 10.90 24.91
CA LEU A 334 -13.82 12.20 24.56
C LEU A 334 -12.94 13.46 24.71
N ALA A 335 -11.68 13.38 25.19
CA ALA A 335 -10.94 14.61 25.58
C ALA A 335 -9.46 14.71 25.13
N ASN A 336 -9.03 13.96 24.11
CA ASN A 336 -7.75 14.20 23.46
C ASN A 336 -7.84 13.70 22.01
N SER A 337 -8.53 14.45 21.15
CA SER A 337 -8.54 14.17 19.73
C SER A 337 -7.10 14.36 19.20
N LEU A 338 -6.43 13.25 18.85
CA LEU A 338 -5.37 13.35 17.86
C LEU A 338 -6.05 13.85 16.60
N ASN A 339 -5.89 15.12 16.28
CA ASN A 339 -6.41 15.65 15.03
C ASN A 339 -5.49 15.15 13.92
N TYR A 340 -6.08 14.44 12.98
CA TYR A 340 -5.44 14.07 11.74
C TYR A 340 -5.86 15.08 10.67
N VAL A 341 -4.90 15.44 9.84
CA VAL A 341 -5.11 16.18 8.61
C VAL A 341 -4.84 15.28 7.44
N THR A 342 -5.61 15.43 6.37
CA THR A 342 -5.60 14.54 5.22
C THR A 342 -5.42 15.35 3.95
N LEU A 343 -4.45 14.96 3.13
CA LEU A 343 -4.34 15.37 1.74
C LEU A 343 -5.29 14.53 0.88
N ILE A 344 -6.25 15.19 0.24
CA ILE A 344 -7.32 14.57 -0.55
C ILE A 344 -7.16 14.98 -2.01
N PRO A 345 -7.05 14.04 -2.97
CA PRO A 345 -7.00 14.37 -4.39
C PRO A 345 -8.22 15.17 -4.83
N LYS A 346 -8.00 16.16 -5.70
CA LYS A 346 -9.06 17.10 -6.16
C LYS A 346 -10.26 16.39 -6.79
N GLU A 347 -10.04 15.24 -7.42
CA GLU A 347 -11.09 14.42 -8.04
C GLU A 347 -12.06 13.76 -7.04
N CYS A 348 -11.74 13.70 -5.74
CA CYS A 348 -12.53 13.00 -4.72
C CYS A 348 -13.56 13.90 -3.98
N ASN A 349 -13.87 15.08 -4.51
CA ASN A 349 -14.47 16.22 -3.79
C ASN A 349 -15.91 16.04 -3.23
N LYS A 350 -16.53 14.85 -3.32
CA LYS A 350 -17.94 14.65 -2.93
C LYS A 350 -18.21 14.19 -1.49
N TYR A 351 -17.25 13.64 -0.73
CA TYR A 351 -17.60 12.91 0.52
C TYR A 351 -16.72 13.09 1.76
N PHE A 352 -15.72 13.98 1.78
CA PHE A 352 -14.80 14.07 2.93
C PHE A 352 -14.79 15.44 3.61
N THR A 353 -14.99 15.46 4.92
CA THR A 353 -14.94 16.65 5.80
C THR A 353 -13.58 16.89 6.45
N ASN A 354 -12.50 16.27 5.94
CA ASN A 354 -11.18 16.37 6.56
C ASN A 354 -10.40 17.61 6.10
N PHE A 355 -9.61 18.17 7.02
CA PHE A 355 -8.78 19.36 6.79
C PHE A 355 -7.45 19.01 6.09
N ILE A 356 -6.99 19.90 5.20
CA ILE A 356 -5.86 19.68 4.30
C ILE A 356 -4.64 20.52 4.75
N PHE A 357 -3.41 20.00 4.61
CA PHE A 357 -2.13 20.70 4.86
C PHE A 357 -1.20 20.59 3.64
N LYS A 358 -0.24 21.50 3.47
CA LYS A 358 0.81 21.39 2.44
C LYS A 358 2.16 21.16 3.11
N GLU A 359 3.07 20.41 2.50
CA GLU A 359 4.46 20.41 2.97
C GLU A 359 5.06 21.80 2.75
N THR A 360 5.47 22.43 3.85
CA THR A 360 6.13 23.74 3.84
C THR A 360 7.52 23.61 4.43
N THR A 361 8.39 24.58 4.09
CA THR A 361 9.70 24.73 4.71
C THR A 361 9.60 25.19 6.16
N ASN A 362 8.43 25.65 6.62
CA ASN A 362 8.18 25.90 8.04
C ASN A 362 7.57 24.65 8.68
N PRO A 363 8.30 23.94 9.56
CA PRO A 363 7.80 22.67 10.07
C PRO A 363 6.54 22.79 10.94
N GLU A 364 6.14 23.98 11.37
CA GLU A 364 4.95 24.23 12.20
C GLU A 364 3.70 24.60 11.40
N VAL A 365 3.81 24.68 10.07
CA VAL A 365 2.75 25.03 9.10
C VAL A 365 2.60 23.93 8.06
#